data_AF-A0A845WU40-F1
#
_entry.id   AF-A0A845WU40-F1
#
_cell.length_a   1.000
_cell.length_b   1.000
_cell.length_c   1.000
_cell.angle_alpha   90.00
_cell.angle_beta   90.00
_cell.angle_gamma   90.00
#
_symmetry.space_group_name_H-M   'P 1'
#
loop_
_entity.id
_entity.type
_entity.pdbx_description
1 polymer ?
#
loop_
_entity_poly.entity_id
_entity_poly.type
_entity_poly.pdbx_seq_one_letter_code
_entity_poly.pdbx_strand_id
1 'polypeptide(L)'
;MFQEIAAQIAFSPSFPYLSTALGITSIAGLLGWRWWQRKNIYKSLESLPCPPKHWLLGNVPQVLAAVKQKKYFQLLFDWSKQLGPIYVLWIDRPRLILSQPKVIENTIVNGIKDGSLVRSERMRQIWNDIGVPIMIGENGTEWQWRRKAWNPEFNSSGLSKYFEIINQACEQVIARLQQDAPQTEVMVDSVFVELTMRVIFYLVIGIPVEGKSSSSEGPPLDILKAHEAMSIWGYRVLRLFSGEKIWMKYLPTKASRDYWRAMAYLEGLIGPRVDKALKMREKNPTNWT
;
A
#
# COMPACT_ATOMS: atom_id res chain seq x y z
N MET A 1 34.35 -57.55 19.33
CA MET A 1 35.18 -56.35 19.07
C MET A 1 34.57 -55.40 18.02
N PHE A 2 34.58 -55.67 16.70
CA PHE A 2 33.99 -54.71 15.72
C PHE A 2 32.46 -54.58 15.80
N GLN A 3 31.73 -55.65 16.16
CA GLN A 3 30.27 -55.58 16.36
C GLN A 3 29.84 -54.86 17.64
N GLU A 4 30.67 -54.87 18.69
CA GLU A 4 30.38 -54.14 19.95
C GLU A 4 30.61 -52.64 19.80
N ILE A 5 31.62 -52.24 19.01
CA ILE A 5 31.87 -50.84 18.68
C ILE A 5 30.74 -50.28 17.79
N ALA A 6 30.27 -51.07 16.81
CA ALA A 6 29.13 -50.68 15.98
C ALA A 6 27.81 -50.57 16.80
N ALA A 7 27.61 -51.44 17.79
CA ALA A 7 26.43 -51.39 18.67
C ALA A 7 26.45 -50.21 19.66
N GLN A 8 27.63 -49.78 20.14
CA GLN A 8 27.76 -48.60 21.00
C GLN A 8 27.56 -47.28 20.27
N ILE A 9 27.89 -47.23 18.97
CA ILE A 9 27.63 -46.05 18.12
C ILE A 9 26.16 -46.00 17.69
N ALA A 10 25.47 -47.15 17.61
CA ALA A 10 24.13 -47.23 17.05
C ALA A 10 23.02 -46.65 17.93
N PHE A 11 23.13 -46.61 19.27
CA PHE A 11 22.07 -46.07 20.12
C PHE A 11 22.60 -45.57 21.47
N SER A 12 23.28 -44.42 21.48
CA SER A 12 23.44 -43.65 22.71
C SER A 12 22.18 -42.78 22.90
N PRO A 13 21.34 -43.02 23.92
CA PRO A 13 20.06 -42.33 24.08
C PRO A 13 20.21 -40.82 24.30
N SER A 14 21.42 -40.31 24.56
CA SER A 14 21.75 -38.90 24.76
C SER A 14 21.96 -38.10 23.46
N PHE A 15 22.22 -38.77 22.33
CA PHE A 15 22.50 -38.10 21.05
C PHE A 15 21.33 -37.24 20.51
N PRO A 16 20.05 -37.69 20.55
CA PRO A 16 18.92 -36.83 20.18
C PRO A 16 18.68 -35.68 21.17
N TYR A 17 19.05 -35.82 22.45
CA TYR A 17 18.94 -34.73 23.43
C TYR A 17 20.03 -33.67 23.23
N LEU A 18 21.23 -34.06 22.83
CA LEU A 18 22.31 -33.12 22.51
C LEU A 18 22.01 -32.31 21.25
N SER A 19 21.50 -32.94 20.18
CA SER A 19 21.15 -32.22 18.95
C SER A 19 19.97 -31.25 19.15
N THR A 20 18.95 -31.66 19.92
CA THR A 20 17.82 -30.79 20.28
C THR A 20 18.25 -29.65 21.21
N ALA A 21 19.09 -29.90 22.21
CA ALA A 21 19.63 -28.87 23.09
C ALA A 21 20.52 -27.86 22.35
N LEU A 22 21.38 -28.32 21.44
CA LEU A 22 22.19 -27.45 20.58
C LEU A 22 21.31 -26.61 19.63
N GLY A 23 20.24 -27.19 19.11
CA GLY A 23 19.25 -26.46 18.32
C GLY A 23 18.55 -25.35 19.11
N ILE A 24 18.05 -25.67 20.30
CA ILE A 24 17.35 -24.70 21.18
C ILE A 24 18.29 -23.58 21.62
N THR A 25 19.52 -23.90 22.04
CA THR A 25 20.49 -22.88 22.46
C THR A 25 20.93 -21.99 21.30
N SER A 26 21.10 -22.54 20.10
CA SER A 26 21.38 -21.76 18.89
C SER A 26 20.24 -20.82 18.53
N ILE A 27 18.99 -21.29 18.60
CA ILE A 27 17.80 -20.45 18.36
C ILE A 27 17.72 -19.34 19.41
N ALA A 28 17.87 -19.66 20.69
CA ALA A 28 17.86 -18.69 21.78
C ALA A 28 18.97 -17.64 21.63
N GLY A 29 20.18 -18.07 21.27
CA GLY A 29 21.32 -17.19 20.98
C GLY A 29 21.05 -16.26 19.81
N LEU A 30 20.49 -16.77 18.70
CA LEU A 30 20.11 -15.97 17.54
C LEU A 30 19.01 -14.96 17.89
N LEU A 31 17.99 -15.38 18.66
CA LEU A 31 16.92 -14.48 19.10
C LEU A 31 17.44 -13.40 20.04
N GLY A 32 18.32 -13.75 20.99
CA GLY A 32 18.97 -12.83 21.92
C GLY A 32 19.87 -11.83 21.18
N TRP A 33 20.68 -12.30 20.23
CA TRP A 33 21.51 -11.45 19.38
C TRP A 33 20.67 -10.47 18.56
N ARG A 34 19.60 -10.94 17.92
CA ARG A 34 18.68 -10.08 17.16
C ARG A 34 17.98 -9.06 18.05
N TRP A 35 17.57 -9.45 19.26
CA TRP A 35 16.98 -8.54 20.23
C TRP A 35 17.98 -7.47 20.67
N TRP A 36 19.22 -7.86 20.98
CA TRP A 36 20.29 -6.94 21.35
C TRP A 36 20.65 -5.96 20.23
N GLN A 37 20.83 -6.45 19.00
CA GLN A 37 21.05 -5.61 17.83
C GLN A 37 19.90 -4.61 17.65
N ARG A 38 18.65 -5.09 17.75
CA ARG A 38 17.47 -4.24 17.63
C ARG A 38 17.44 -3.15 18.70
N LYS A 39 17.72 -3.50 19.96
CA LYS A 39 17.77 -2.55 21.07
C LYS A 39 18.83 -1.46 20.83
N ASN A 40 20.02 -1.85 20.35
CA ASN A 40 21.09 -0.89 20.07
C ASN A 40 20.79 0.02 18.88
N ILE A 41 20.26 -0.53 17.77
CA ILE A 41 19.90 0.23 16.57
C ILE A 41 18.85 1.31 16.89
N TYR A 42 17.89 1.02 17.76
CA TYR A 42 16.77 1.91 18.06
C TYR A 42 16.86 2.59 19.43
N LYS A 43 18.03 2.57 20.07
CA LYS A 43 18.25 3.16 21.39
C LYS A 43 17.86 4.63 21.46
N SER A 44 18.12 5.39 20.39
CA SER A 44 17.75 6.81 20.29
C SER A 44 16.23 7.07 20.29
N LEU A 45 15.43 6.06 19.97
CA LEU A 45 13.97 6.17 19.95
C LEU A 45 13.33 5.81 21.29
N GLU A 46 14.07 5.21 22.23
CA GLU A 46 13.55 4.83 23.55
C GLU A 46 13.26 6.04 24.44
N SER A 47 13.90 7.19 24.19
CA SER A 47 13.66 8.43 24.92
C SER A 47 12.38 9.16 24.49
N LEU A 48 11.79 8.79 23.35
CA LEU A 48 10.60 9.44 22.82
C LEU A 48 9.33 8.91 23.50
N PRO A 49 8.28 9.74 23.63
CA PRO A 49 6.99 9.32 24.15
C PRO A 49 6.45 8.10 23.38
N CYS A 50 5.80 7.19 24.08
CA CYS A 50 5.25 5.97 23.52
C CYS A 50 3.92 5.65 24.21
N PRO A 51 2.87 5.26 23.47
CA PRO A 51 1.64 4.80 24.10
C PRO A 51 1.87 3.49 24.86
N PRO A 52 1.02 3.14 25.85
CA PRO A 52 1.14 1.88 26.59
C PRO A 52 1.33 0.71 25.63
N LYS A 53 2.40 -0.06 25.80
CA LYS A 53 2.81 -1.11 24.86
C LYS A 53 2.78 -2.48 25.52
N HIS A 54 2.34 -3.48 24.79
CA HIS A 54 2.43 -4.88 25.21
C HIS A 54 3.89 -5.29 25.35
N TRP A 55 4.23 -6.07 26.38
CA TRP A 55 5.61 -6.45 26.72
C TRP A 55 6.36 -7.13 25.55
N LEU A 56 5.70 -8.06 24.85
CA LEU A 56 6.26 -8.73 23.67
C LEU A 56 5.95 -8.05 22.33
N LEU A 57 4.67 -7.76 22.07
CA LEU A 57 4.16 -7.32 20.77
C LEU A 57 4.19 -5.80 20.57
N GLY A 58 4.62 -5.04 21.57
CA GLY A 58 4.59 -3.59 21.55
C GLY A 58 3.18 -3.05 21.31
N ASN A 59 3.01 -2.16 20.32
CA ASN A 59 1.73 -1.55 19.98
C ASN A 59 0.94 -2.32 18.90
N VAL A 60 1.41 -3.49 18.46
CA VAL A 60 0.73 -4.29 17.42
C VAL A 60 -0.73 -4.61 17.78
N PRO A 61 -1.08 -5.09 18.99
CA PRO A 61 -2.47 -5.45 19.30
C PRO A 61 -3.44 -4.27 19.18
N GLN A 62 -3.04 -3.09 19.69
CA GLN A 62 -3.85 -1.86 19.64
C GLN A 62 -4.04 -1.39 18.20
N VAL A 63 -2.96 -1.41 17.41
CA VAL A 63 -2.99 -1.02 16.00
C VAL A 63 -3.88 -1.96 15.19
N LEU A 64 -3.75 -3.28 15.37
CA LEU A 64 -4.59 -4.26 14.67
C LEU A 64 -6.06 -4.16 15.07
N ALA A 65 -6.36 -3.93 16.35
CA ALA A 65 -7.72 -3.70 16.82
C ALA A 65 -8.32 -2.45 16.15
N ALA A 66 -7.59 -1.34 16.11
CA ALA A 66 -8.05 -0.11 15.48
C ALA A 66 -8.24 -0.25 13.96
N VAL A 67 -7.38 -1.01 13.26
CA VAL A 67 -7.56 -1.29 11.83
C VAL A 67 -8.83 -2.10 11.58
N LYS A 68 -9.08 -3.16 12.37
CA LYS A 68 -10.31 -3.96 12.27
C LYS A 68 -11.57 -3.13 12.53
N GLN A 69 -11.48 -2.16 13.43
CA GLN A 69 -12.58 -1.24 13.76
C GLN A 69 -12.66 -0.02 12.83
N LYS A 70 -11.80 0.09 11.79
CA LYS A 70 -11.68 1.26 10.91
C LYS A 70 -11.37 2.58 11.64
N LYS A 71 -10.72 2.52 12.81
CA LYS A 71 -10.35 3.64 13.68
C LYS A 71 -8.84 3.90 13.74
N TYR A 72 -8.07 3.39 12.78
CA TYR A 72 -6.61 3.50 12.80
C TYR A 72 -6.11 4.96 12.87
N PHE A 73 -6.63 5.85 12.03
CA PHE A 73 -6.23 7.26 12.04
C PHE A 73 -6.72 8.01 13.28
N GLN A 74 -7.91 7.65 13.80
CA GLN A 74 -8.40 8.18 15.06
C GLN A 74 -7.47 7.82 16.22
N LEU A 75 -7.02 6.56 16.30
CA LEU A 75 -6.04 6.11 17.29
C LEU A 75 -4.74 6.93 17.23
N LEU A 76 -4.21 7.20 16.02
CA LEU A 76 -3.02 8.04 15.87
C LEU A 76 -3.27 9.48 16.34
N PHE A 77 -4.43 10.03 16.01
CA PHE A 77 -4.80 11.37 16.43
C PHE A 77 -4.96 11.49 17.95
N ASP A 78 -5.61 10.53 18.59
CA ASP A 78 -5.82 10.51 20.04
C ASP A 78 -4.48 10.37 20.77
N TRP A 79 -3.58 9.52 20.29
CA TRP A 79 -2.23 9.43 20.83
C TRP A 79 -1.41 10.70 20.61
N SER A 80 -1.54 11.36 19.47
CA SER A 80 -0.90 12.66 19.27
C SER A 80 -1.39 13.71 20.26
N LYS A 81 -2.67 13.69 20.65
CA LYS A 81 -3.19 14.61 21.67
C LYS A 81 -2.60 14.33 23.05
N GLN A 82 -2.40 13.06 23.37
CA GLN A 82 -1.92 12.62 24.69
C GLN A 82 -0.40 12.72 24.85
N LEU A 83 0.35 12.35 23.82
CA LEU A 83 1.81 12.19 23.86
C LEU A 83 2.57 13.37 23.25
N GLY A 84 1.85 14.30 22.61
CA GLY A 84 2.43 15.41 21.87
C GLY A 84 2.75 15.07 20.42
N PRO A 85 3.46 15.97 19.72
CA PRO A 85 3.56 15.94 18.26
C PRO A 85 4.60 14.95 17.71
N ILE A 86 5.43 14.38 18.59
CA ILE A 86 6.49 13.42 18.26
C ILE A 86 6.38 12.26 19.23
N TYR A 87 6.06 11.07 18.73
CA TYR A 87 6.00 9.86 19.54
C TYR A 87 6.33 8.62 18.70
N VAL A 88 6.66 7.51 19.35
CA VAL A 88 7.10 6.27 18.70
C VAL A 88 6.09 5.15 18.94
N LEU A 89 5.76 4.43 17.87
CA LEU A 89 5.04 3.17 17.91
C LEU A 89 6.00 2.00 17.77
N TRP A 90 6.03 1.13 18.77
CA TRP A 90 6.83 -0.10 18.74
C TRP A 90 6.01 -1.22 18.10
N ILE A 91 6.09 -1.35 16.79
CA ILE A 91 5.57 -2.52 16.07
C ILE A 91 6.75 -3.39 15.59
N ASP A 92 6.66 -4.06 14.44
CA ASP A 92 7.76 -4.85 13.86
C ASP A 92 9.09 -4.06 13.73
N ARG A 93 9.01 -2.81 13.26
CA ARG A 93 10.10 -1.81 13.36
C ARG A 93 9.50 -0.54 13.97
N PRO A 94 10.20 0.14 14.90
CA PRO A 94 9.65 1.35 15.51
C PRO A 94 9.30 2.38 14.43
N ARG A 95 8.14 3.01 14.59
CA ARG A 95 7.65 4.07 13.69
C ARG A 95 7.55 5.37 14.45
N LEU A 96 8.26 6.38 13.96
CA LEU A 96 8.13 7.74 14.43
C LEU A 96 6.87 8.35 13.83
N ILE A 97 5.98 8.87 14.67
CA ILE A 97 4.78 9.58 14.26
C ILE A 97 4.99 11.07 14.51
N LEU A 98 4.70 11.86 13.48
CA LEU A 98 4.80 13.32 13.47
C LEU A 98 3.43 13.88 13.11
N SER A 99 2.89 14.80 13.91
CA SER A 99 1.52 15.29 13.73
C SER A 99 1.38 16.80 13.59
N GLN A 100 2.47 17.56 13.74
CA GLN A 100 2.49 19.00 13.54
C GLN A 100 3.25 19.39 12.27
N PRO A 101 2.76 20.38 11.48
CA PRO A 101 3.41 20.80 10.25
C PRO A 101 4.89 21.16 10.42
N LYS A 102 5.24 21.92 11.47
CA LYS A 102 6.63 22.36 11.67
C LYS A 102 7.59 21.20 11.97
N VAL A 103 7.10 20.22 12.72
CA VAL A 103 7.84 18.99 13.02
C VAL A 103 8.03 18.16 11.74
N ILE A 104 6.97 18.00 10.94
CA ILE A 104 7.02 17.28 9.66
C ILE A 104 8.01 17.95 8.70
N GLU A 105 7.99 19.28 8.61
CA GLU A 105 8.93 20.05 7.80
C GLU A 105 10.38 19.80 8.24
N ASN A 106 10.66 19.99 9.54
CA ASN A 106 12.00 19.88 10.08
C ASN A 106 12.56 18.45 10.00
N THR A 107 11.72 17.42 10.06
CA THR A 107 12.16 16.01 10.03
C THR A 107 12.06 15.39 8.65
N ILE A 108 10.89 15.41 8.02
CA ILE A 108 10.66 14.71 6.74
C ILE A 108 11.14 15.55 5.57
N VAL A 109 10.71 16.81 5.48
CA VAL A 109 11.02 17.64 4.31
C VAL A 109 12.50 17.96 4.25
N ASN A 110 13.07 18.46 5.35
CA ASN A 110 14.50 18.79 5.40
C ASN A 110 15.37 17.54 5.32
N GLY A 111 14.99 16.45 6.00
CA GLY A 111 15.73 15.18 5.91
C GLY A 111 15.75 14.58 4.50
N ILE A 112 14.66 14.73 3.73
CA ILE A 112 14.66 14.31 2.32
C ILE A 112 15.54 15.24 1.47
N LYS A 113 15.51 16.56 1.73
CA LYS A 113 16.29 17.56 0.99
C LYS A 113 17.80 17.39 1.18
N ASP A 114 18.24 17.11 2.40
CA ASP A 114 19.66 16.93 2.74
C ASP A 114 20.16 15.48 2.56
N GLY A 115 19.25 14.55 2.26
CA GLY A 115 19.54 13.14 2.02
C GLY A 115 19.70 12.29 3.28
N SER A 116 19.53 12.86 4.49
CA SER A 116 19.58 12.11 5.75
C SER A 116 18.37 11.19 5.96
N LEU A 117 17.26 11.46 5.26
CA LEU A 117 16.06 10.64 5.25
C LEU A 117 15.76 10.13 3.83
N VAL A 118 15.80 8.81 3.68
CA VAL A 118 15.38 8.10 2.46
C VAL A 118 14.17 7.21 2.73
N ARG A 119 13.34 6.98 1.70
CA ARG A 119 12.23 6.02 1.84
C ARG A 119 12.80 4.64 2.09
N SER A 120 12.29 3.96 3.12
CA SER A 120 12.78 2.62 3.48
C SER A 120 12.53 1.59 2.38
N GLU A 121 13.44 0.63 2.25
CA GLU A 121 13.32 -0.48 1.30
C GLU A 121 12.00 -1.25 1.45
N ARG A 122 11.56 -1.46 2.69
CA ARG A 122 10.28 -2.12 2.95
C ARG A 122 9.11 -1.32 2.39
N MET A 123 9.17 0.01 2.52
CA MET A 123 8.12 0.87 2.00
C MET A 123 8.06 0.77 0.48
N ARG A 124 9.23 0.74 -0.17
CA ARG A 124 9.39 0.47 -1.59
C ARG A 124 8.70 -0.83 -2.01
N GLN A 125 9.03 -1.92 -1.32
CA GLN A 125 8.44 -3.24 -1.56
C GLN A 125 6.92 -3.24 -1.38
N ILE A 126 6.40 -2.58 -0.34
CA ILE A 126 4.95 -2.49 -0.10
C ILE A 126 4.26 -1.76 -1.25
N TRP A 127 4.78 -0.59 -1.69
CA TRP A 127 4.20 0.17 -2.80
C TRP A 127 4.23 -0.60 -4.13
N ASN A 128 5.34 -1.30 -4.39
CA ASN A 128 5.47 -2.13 -5.58
C ASN A 128 4.52 -3.34 -5.53
N ASP A 129 4.31 -3.94 -4.35
CA ASP A 129 3.42 -5.08 -4.16
C ASP A 129 1.94 -4.78 -4.43
N ILE A 130 1.52 -3.54 -4.16
CA ILE A 130 0.12 -3.08 -4.35
C ILE A 130 -0.10 -2.39 -5.69
N GLY A 131 0.86 -2.46 -6.62
CA GLY A 131 0.71 -1.93 -7.97
C GLY A 131 0.86 -0.41 -8.09
N VAL A 132 1.60 0.25 -7.18
CA VAL A 132 1.87 1.70 -7.24
C VAL A 132 3.39 1.98 -7.42
N PRO A 133 4.08 1.38 -8.41
CA PRO A 133 5.50 1.62 -8.61
C PRO A 133 5.79 3.03 -9.15
N ILE A 134 4.82 3.68 -9.78
CA ILE A 134 5.06 4.82 -10.68
C ILE A 134 5.61 6.07 -9.96
N MET A 135 5.25 6.33 -8.70
CA MET A 135 5.74 7.54 -8.00
C MET A 135 6.28 7.30 -6.58
N ILE A 136 5.76 6.32 -5.85
CA ILE A 136 6.10 6.14 -4.42
C ILE A 136 6.93 4.86 -4.21
N GLY A 137 6.89 3.94 -5.18
CA GLY A 137 7.65 2.70 -5.20
C GLY A 137 9.09 2.81 -5.70
N GLU A 138 9.58 3.99 -6.06
CA GLU A 138 10.96 4.19 -6.52
C GLU A 138 11.67 5.34 -5.77
N ASN A 139 13.00 5.35 -5.82
CA ASN A 139 13.88 6.35 -5.21
C ASN A 139 14.95 6.83 -6.21
N GLY A 140 15.67 7.90 -5.87
CA GLY A 140 16.82 8.37 -6.66
C GLY A 140 16.46 8.78 -8.09
N THR A 141 17.29 8.39 -9.06
CA THR A 141 17.16 8.74 -10.47
C THR A 141 15.88 8.21 -11.11
N GLU A 142 15.47 6.98 -10.76
CA GLU A 142 14.22 6.36 -11.24
C GLU A 142 13.00 7.20 -10.82
N TRP A 143 12.96 7.61 -9.55
CA TRP A 143 11.90 8.49 -9.06
C TRP A 143 11.93 9.87 -9.73
N GLN A 144 13.12 10.47 -9.89
CA GLN A 144 13.29 11.77 -10.54
C GLN A 144 12.82 11.74 -11.99
N TRP A 145 13.20 10.71 -12.76
CA TRP A 145 12.80 10.54 -14.15
C TRP A 145 11.28 10.41 -14.27
N ARG A 146 10.63 9.54 -13.48
CA ARG A 146 9.17 9.38 -13.47
C ARG A 146 8.47 10.69 -13.11
N ARG A 147 8.92 11.38 -12.07
CA ARG A 147 8.34 12.67 -11.68
C ARG A 147 8.49 13.72 -12.77
N LYS A 148 9.64 13.78 -13.45
CA LYS A 148 9.88 14.70 -14.58
C LYS A 148 8.97 14.39 -15.77
N ALA A 149 8.72 13.10 -16.05
CA ALA A 149 7.86 12.68 -17.14
C ALA A 149 6.37 12.96 -16.87
N TRP A 150 5.88 12.74 -15.64
CA TRP A 150 4.45 12.81 -15.33
C TRP A 150 3.98 14.18 -14.81
N ASN A 151 4.78 14.90 -14.01
CA ASN A 151 4.35 16.15 -13.38
C ASN A 151 3.86 17.24 -14.36
N PRO A 152 4.43 17.44 -15.57
CA PRO A 152 3.98 18.49 -16.47
C PRO A 152 2.49 18.40 -16.85
N GLU A 153 1.92 17.20 -16.90
CA GLU A 153 0.50 17.00 -17.22
C GLU A 153 -0.44 17.33 -16.04
N PHE A 154 0.08 17.39 -14.81
CA PHE A 154 -0.70 17.65 -13.58
C PHE A 154 -0.52 19.06 -13.00
N ASN A 155 0.08 19.99 -13.75
CA ASN A 155 0.03 21.41 -13.39
C ASN A 155 -1.21 22.08 -14.01
N SER A 156 -1.49 23.33 -13.66
CA SER A 156 -2.70 24.02 -14.13
C SER A 156 -2.81 24.12 -15.66
N SER A 157 -1.69 24.27 -16.39
CA SER A 157 -1.70 24.34 -17.86
C SER A 157 -1.84 22.98 -18.53
N GLY A 158 -1.35 21.92 -17.90
CA GLY A 158 -1.62 20.54 -18.30
C GLY A 158 -3.10 20.20 -18.11
N LEU A 159 -3.63 20.45 -16.91
CA LEU A 159 -5.02 20.15 -16.56
C LEU A 159 -6.05 20.93 -17.39
N SER A 160 -5.76 22.18 -17.78
CA SER A 160 -6.68 22.98 -18.60
C SER A 160 -6.99 22.33 -19.96
N LYS A 161 -6.08 21.51 -20.50
CA LYS A 161 -6.29 20.77 -21.76
C LYS A 161 -7.43 19.75 -21.65
N TYR A 162 -7.76 19.32 -20.44
CA TYR A 162 -8.77 18.29 -20.17
C TYR A 162 -10.09 18.87 -19.65
N PHE A 163 -10.24 20.21 -19.59
CA PHE A 163 -11.43 20.86 -19.05
C PHE A 163 -12.71 20.42 -19.77
N GLU A 164 -12.66 20.30 -21.10
CA GLU A 164 -13.80 19.83 -21.88
C GLU A 164 -14.21 18.41 -21.50
N ILE A 165 -13.26 17.48 -21.36
CA ILE A 165 -13.54 16.10 -20.92
C ILE A 165 -14.11 16.07 -19.50
N ILE A 166 -13.56 16.89 -18.60
CA ILE A 166 -14.07 17.00 -17.23
C ILE A 166 -15.53 17.47 -17.26
N ASN A 167 -15.83 18.51 -18.06
CA ASN A 167 -17.19 19.02 -18.20
C ASN A 167 -18.14 17.97 -18.78
N GLN A 168 -17.73 17.28 -19.85
CA GLN A 168 -18.51 16.19 -20.43
C GLN A 168 -18.78 15.06 -19.42
N ALA A 169 -17.79 14.67 -18.61
CA ALA A 169 -17.98 13.66 -17.59
C ALA A 169 -18.98 14.12 -16.50
N CYS A 170 -18.92 15.40 -16.12
CA CYS A 170 -19.90 16.00 -15.21
C CYS A 170 -21.33 15.99 -15.80
N GLU A 171 -21.49 16.44 -17.05
CA GLU A 171 -22.78 16.48 -17.75
C GLU A 171 -23.40 15.08 -17.87
N GLN A 172 -22.60 14.06 -18.19
CA GLN A 172 -23.05 12.67 -18.28
C GLN A 172 -23.55 12.15 -16.93
N VAL A 173 -22.84 12.47 -15.84
CA VAL A 173 -23.25 12.09 -14.48
C VAL A 173 -24.53 12.82 -14.09
N ILE A 174 -24.65 14.12 -14.36
CA ILE A 174 -25.86 14.92 -14.08
C ILE A 174 -27.05 14.33 -14.85
N ALA A 175 -26.89 14.05 -16.14
CA ALA A 175 -27.95 13.47 -16.97
C ALA A 175 -28.40 12.10 -16.44
N ARG A 176 -27.48 11.26 -15.94
CA ARG A 176 -27.81 9.98 -15.29
C ARG A 176 -28.66 10.21 -14.03
N LEU A 177 -28.24 11.13 -13.17
CA LEU A 177 -28.97 11.44 -11.93
C LEU A 177 -30.36 12.02 -12.20
N GLN A 178 -30.54 12.75 -13.30
CA GLN A 178 -31.85 13.26 -13.72
C GLN A 178 -32.77 12.18 -14.32
N GLN A 179 -32.20 11.10 -14.86
CA GLN A 179 -32.95 9.94 -15.35
C GLN A 179 -33.47 9.06 -14.21
N ASP A 180 -32.77 9.04 -13.07
CA ASP A 180 -33.24 8.38 -11.86
C ASP A 180 -34.44 9.14 -11.27
N ALA A 181 -35.43 8.42 -10.71
CA ALA A 181 -36.65 9.06 -10.22
C ALA A 181 -36.32 10.08 -9.10
N PRO A 182 -36.99 11.27 -9.04
CA PRO A 182 -36.65 12.36 -8.11
C PRO A 182 -36.61 12.01 -6.61
N GLN A 183 -37.16 10.86 -6.24
CA GLN A 183 -37.28 10.37 -4.86
C GLN A 183 -36.30 9.22 -4.54
N THR A 184 -35.37 8.89 -5.45
CA THR A 184 -34.41 7.80 -5.23
C THR A 184 -33.22 8.32 -4.44
N GLU A 185 -32.92 7.67 -3.32
CA GLU A 185 -31.66 7.92 -2.61
C GLU A 185 -30.47 7.57 -3.52
N VAL A 186 -29.51 8.49 -3.62
CA VAL A 186 -28.32 8.31 -4.45
C VAL A 186 -27.11 8.06 -3.55
N MET A 187 -26.38 6.96 -3.81
CA MET A 187 -25.07 6.75 -3.19
C MET A 187 -24.02 7.66 -3.83
N VAL A 188 -23.76 8.80 -3.19
CA VAL A 188 -22.84 9.85 -3.66
C VAL A 188 -21.41 9.33 -3.90
N ASP A 189 -20.91 8.39 -3.08
CA ASP A 189 -19.57 7.81 -3.26
C ASP A 189 -19.41 7.15 -4.65
N SER A 190 -20.44 6.44 -5.10
CA SER A 190 -20.42 5.78 -6.42
C SER A 190 -20.42 6.81 -7.56
N VAL A 191 -21.09 7.94 -7.37
CA VAL A 191 -21.10 9.05 -8.33
C VAL A 191 -19.69 9.63 -8.49
N PHE A 192 -18.99 9.89 -7.39
CA PHE A 192 -17.62 10.41 -7.45
C PHE A 192 -16.61 9.40 -7.99
N VAL A 193 -16.77 8.12 -7.69
CA VAL A 193 -15.96 7.06 -8.30
C VAL A 193 -16.14 7.06 -9.81
N GLU A 194 -17.39 7.10 -10.30
CA GLU A 194 -17.68 7.16 -11.73
C GLU A 194 -17.00 8.36 -12.39
N LEU A 195 -17.23 9.57 -11.86
CA LEU A 195 -16.67 10.80 -12.41
C LEU A 195 -15.14 10.76 -12.44
N THR A 196 -14.51 10.35 -11.34
CA THR A 196 -13.06 10.32 -11.21
C THR A 196 -12.44 9.29 -12.14
N MET A 197 -13.06 8.10 -12.27
CA MET A 197 -12.58 7.06 -13.17
C MET A 197 -12.68 7.50 -14.64
N ARG A 198 -13.78 8.13 -15.06
CA ARG A 198 -13.93 8.66 -16.42
C ARG A 198 -12.83 9.67 -16.76
N VAL A 199 -12.60 10.62 -15.86
CA VAL A 199 -11.58 11.66 -16.06
C VAL A 199 -10.17 11.09 -16.05
N ILE A 200 -9.82 10.27 -15.06
CA ILE A 200 -8.43 9.80 -14.91
C ILE A 200 -8.02 8.80 -16.00
N PHE A 201 -8.94 7.94 -16.47
CA PHE A 201 -8.63 7.03 -17.58
C PHE A 201 -8.40 7.81 -18.87
N TYR A 202 -9.18 8.86 -19.12
CA TYR A 202 -8.92 9.72 -20.27
C TYR A 202 -7.59 10.47 -20.13
N LEU A 203 -7.32 11.07 -18.97
CA LEU A 203 -6.10 11.83 -18.74
C LEU A 203 -4.84 10.96 -18.85
N VAL A 204 -4.88 9.74 -18.30
CA VAL A 204 -3.69 8.87 -18.18
C VAL A 204 -3.51 7.96 -19.40
N ILE A 205 -4.61 7.47 -19.98
CA ILE A 205 -4.59 6.45 -21.05
C ILE A 205 -5.04 7.04 -22.40
N GLY A 206 -5.72 8.18 -22.41
CA GLY A 206 -6.26 8.80 -23.63
C GLY A 206 -7.50 8.09 -24.18
N ILE A 207 -8.08 7.14 -23.43
CA ILE A 207 -9.23 6.35 -23.85
C ILE A 207 -10.35 6.56 -22.83
N PRO A 208 -11.54 7.05 -23.26
CA PRO A 208 -12.67 7.24 -22.37
C PRO A 208 -13.19 5.90 -21.83
N VAL A 209 -13.82 5.95 -20.66
CA VAL A 209 -14.47 4.78 -20.07
C VAL A 209 -15.97 5.02 -20.06
N GLU A 210 -16.66 4.45 -21.05
CA GLU A 210 -18.11 4.57 -21.13
C GLU A 210 -18.83 3.46 -20.35
N GLY A 211 -19.97 3.80 -19.76
CA GLY A 211 -20.73 2.92 -18.87
C GLY A 211 -21.75 2.00 -19.57
N LYS A 212 -21.94 2.08 -20.90
CA LYS A 212 -23.13 1.48 -21.56
C LYS A 212 -22.86 0.36 -22.57
N SER A 213 -21.62 0.03 -22.92
CA SER A 213 -21.37 -1.14 -23.78
C SER A 213 -19.98 -1.75 -23.60
N SER A 214 -19.89 -3.08 -23.70
CA SER A 214 -18.63 -3.77 -23.96
C SER A 214 -18.12 -3.35 -25.35
N SER A 215 -17.09 -2.53 -25.38
CA SER A 215 -16.43 -2.11 -26.61
C SER A 215 -15.19 -2.98 -26.87
N SER A 216 -14.50 -2.71 -27.97
CA SER A 216 -13.14 -3.24 -28.23
C SER A 216 -12.08 -2.78 -27.22
N GLU A 217 -12.48 -2.03 -26.19
CA GLU A 217 -11.64 -1.37 -25.19
C GLU A 217 -11.66 -2.08 -23.82
N GLY A 218 -12.37 -3.21 -23.72
CA GLY A 218 -12.52 -3.99 -22.51
C GLY A 218 -13.92 -3.91 -21.89
N PRO A 219 -14.11 -4.43 -20.67
CA PRO A 219 -15.41 -4.39 -20.00
C PRO A 219 -15.83 -2.94 -19.71
N PRO A 220 -17.15 -2.67 -19.69
CA PRO A 220 -17.67 -1.37 -19.26
C PRO A 220 -17.35 -1.15 -17.78
N LEU A 221 -17.31 0.12 -17.36
CA LEU A 221 -17.11 0.46 -15.96
C LEU A 221 -18.35 0.14 -15.13
N ASP A 222 -18.28 -0.98 -14.43
CA ASP A 222 -19.22 -1.30 -13.35
C ASP A 222 -18.83 -0.52 -12.09
N ILE A 223 -19.54 0.58 -11.85
CA ILE A 223 -19.21 1.55 -10.78
C ILE A 223 -19.22 0.89 -9.40
N LEU A 224 -20.18 0.00 -9.14
CA LEU A 224 -20.30 -0.67 -7.84
C LEU A 224 -19.13 -1.64 -7.64
N LYS A 225 -18.79 -2.44 -8.66
CA LYS A 225 -17.62 -3.32 -8.61
C LYS A 225 -16.31 -2.53 -8.49
N ALA A 226 -16.18 -1.40 -9.18
CA ALA A 226 -15.00 -0.54 -9.08
C ALA A 226 -14.84 0.06 -7.68
N HIS A 227 -15.94 0.57 -7.10
CA HIS A 227 -15.93 1.08 -5.74
C HIS A 227 -15.58 -0.02 -4.72
N GLU A 228 -16.19 -1.20 -4.84
CA GLU A 228 -15.87 -2.36 -3.99
C GLU A 228 -14.40 -2.77 -4.12
N ALA A 229 -13.90 -2.91 -5.35
CA ALA A 229 -12.51 -3.29 -5.62
C ALA A 229 -11.52 -2.27 -5.02
N MET A 230 -11.78 -0.98 -5.19
CA MET A 230 -10.96 0.09 -4.60
C MET A 230 -10.99 0.08 -3.07
N SER A 231 -12.16 -0.19 -2.46
CA SER A 231 -12.30 -0.31 -1.01
C SER A 231 -11.50 -1.49 -0.45
N ILE A 232 -11.55 -2.66 -1.12
CA ILE A 232 -10.77 -3.85 -0.76
C ILE A 232 -9.27 -3.58 -0.90
N TRP A 233 -8.86 -2.98 -2.03
CA TRP A 233 -7.47 -2.59 -2.27
C TRP A 233 -6.98 -1.62 -1.20
N GLY A 234 -7.71 -0.52 -0.94
CA GLY A 234 -7.36 0.47 0.07
C GLY A 234 -7.29 -0.11 1.49
N TYR A 235 -8.18 -1.04 1.83
CA TYR A 235 -8.11 -1.77 3.09
C TYR A 235 -6.87 -2.67 3.18
N ARG A 236 -6.47 -3.33 2.08
CA ARG A 236 -5.20 -4.08 2.02
C ARG A 236 -4.00 -3.16 2.21
N VAL A 237 -3.98 -1.99 1.58
CA VAL A 237 -2.96 -0.97 1.79
C VAL A 237 -2.86 -0.66 3.28
N LEU A 238 -3.96 -0.25 3.91
CA LEU A 238 -3.99 0.06 5.35
C LEU A 238 -3.42 -1.08 6.21
N ARG A 239 -3.79 -2.34 5.93
CA ARG A 239 -3.30 -3.49 6.70
C ARG A 239 -1.78 -3.69 6.54
N LEU A 240 -1.23 -3.57 5.33
CA LEU A 240 0.22 -3.63 5.08
C LEU A 240 0.96 -2.53 5.84
N PHE A 241 0.46 -1.30 5.76
CA PHE A 241 1.00 -0.17 6.50
C PHE A 241 0.89 -0.34 8.02
N SER A 242 -0.13 -1.03 8.51
CA SER A 242 -0.31 -1.27 9.94
C SER A 242 0.59 -2.37 10.50
N GLY A 243 1.10 -3.29 9.66
CA GLY A 243 2.03 -4.34 10.06
C GLY A 243 1.82 -5.70 9.40
N GLU A 244 0.80 -5.86 8.55
CA GLU A 244 0.59 -7.09 7.80
C GLU A 244 1.76 -7.36 6.85
N LYS A 245 2.06 -8.65 6.62
CA LYS A 245 3.13 -9.06 5.71
C LYS A 245 2.60 -9.24 4.29
N ILE A 246 3.44 -8.93 3.30
CA ILE A 246 3.13 -9.03 1.87
C ILE A 246 2.63 -10.43 1.51
N TRP A 247 3.32 -11.48 1.96
CA TRP A 247 2.99 -12.87 1.64
C TRP A 247 1.61 -13.33 2.17
N MET A 248 1.00 -12.62 3.12
CA MET A 248 -0.29 -13.03 3.69
C MET A 248 -1.45 -13.00 2.68
N LYS A 249 -1.30 -12.29 1.54
CA LYS A 249 -2.28 -12.31 0.44
C LYS A 249 -2.39 -13.66 -0.28
N TYR A 250 -1.43 -14.56 -0.08
CA TYR A 250 -1.45 -15.90 -0.68
C TYR A 250 -2.08 -16.95 0.24
N LEU A 251 -2.37 -16.60 1.50
CA LEU A 251 -3.10 -17.50 2.39
C LEU A 251 -4.53 -17.71 1.89
N PRO A 252 -5.12 -18.91 2.05
CA PRO A 252 -6.47 -19.24 1.58
C PRO A 252 -7.56 -18.64 2.48
N THR A 253 -7.53 -17.31 2.67
CA THR A 253 -8.50 -16.56 3.47
C THR A 253 -9.54 -15.90 2.58
N LYS A 254 -10.71 -15.57 3.15
CA LYS A 254 -11.72 -14.76 2.45
C LYS A 254 -11.13 -13.42 1.97
N ALA A 255 -10.41 -12.71 2.83
CA ALA A 255 -9.79 -11.43 2.50
C ALA A 255 -8.78 -11.53 1.34
N SER A 256 -8.02 -12.62 1.26
CA SER A 256 -7.09 -12.86 0.14
C SER A 256 -7.83 -13.10 -1.17
N ARG A 257 -8.90 -13.92 -1.16
CA ARG A 257 -9.73 -14.17 -2.36
C ARG A 257 -10.40 -12.89 -2.84
N ASP A 258 -10.94 -12.10 -1.91
CA ASP A 258 -11.58 -10.82 -2.22
C ASP A 258 -10.56 -9.83 -2.80
N TYR A 259 -9.34 -9.78 -2.26
CA TYR A 259 -8.25 -8.98 -2.81
C TYR A 259 -7.89 -9.38 -4.25
N TRP A 260 -7.68 -10.68 -4.53
CA TRP A 260 -7.35 -11.11 -5.88
C TRP A 260 -8.48 -10.90 -6.87
N ARG A 261 -9.75 -11.03 -6.44
CA ARG A 261 -10.91 -10.69 -7.27
C ARG A 261 -10.93 -9.19 -7.60
N ALA A 262 -10.67 -8.35 -6.61
CA ALA A 262 -10.58 -6.89 -6.80
C ALA A 262 -9.45 -6.52 -7.77
N MET A 263 -8.25 -7.09 -7.59
CA MET A 263 -7.13 -6.86 -8.50
C MET A 263 -7.41 -7.33 -9.92
N ALA A 264 -7.97 -8.53 -10.09
CA ALA A 264 -8.32 -9.05 -11.42
C ALA A 264 -9.35 -8.15 -12.13
N TYR A 265 -10.31 -7.57 -11.39
CA TYR A 265 -11.25 -6.60 -11.94
C TYR A 265 -10.55 -5.31 -12.39
N LEU A 266 -9.70 -4.73 -11.54
CA LEU A 266 -8.96 -3.50 -11.87
C LEU A 266 -7.99 -3.70 -13.04
N GLU A 267 -7.27 -4.82 -13.08
CA GLU A 267 -6.40 -5.20 -14.19
C GLU A 267 -7.20 -5.42 -15.48
N GLY A 268 -8.38 -6.06 -15.38
CA GLY A 268 -9.30 -6.22 -16.50
C GLY A 268 -9.85 -4.91 -17.06
N LEU A 269 -9.95 -3.86 -16.25
CA LEU A 269 -10.31 -2.51 -16.71
C LEU A 269 -9.13 -1.79 -17.38
N ILE A 270 -7.94 -1.87 -16.80
CA ILE A 270 -6.78 -1.08 -17.22
C ILE A 270 -6.06 -1.73 -18.41
N GLY A 271 -5.80 -3.04 -18.35
CA GLY A 271 -4.95 -3.76 -19.31
C GLY A 271 -5.38 -3.60 -20.77
N PRO A 272 -6.64 -3.94 -21.14
CA PRO A 272 -7.12 -3.81 -22.52
C PRO A 272 -7.03 -2.39 -23.08
N ARG A 273 -7.19 -1.38 -22.21
CA ARG A 273 -7.10 0.04 -22.61
C ARG A 273 -5.66 0.46 -22.85
N VAL A 274 -4.73 0.03 -21.99
CA VAL A 274 -3.30 0.24 -22.21
C VAL A 274 -2.87 -0.42 -23.53
N ASP A 275 -3.28 -1.66 -23.78
CA ASP A 275 -2.96 -2.37 -25.03
C ASP A 275 -3.51 -1.64 -26.27
N LYS A 276 -4.72 -1.10 -26.18
CA LYS A 276 -5.31 -0.31 -27.26
C LYS A 276 -4.54 1.01 -27.47
N ALA A 277 -4.20 1.71 -26.40
CA ALA A 277 -3.44 2.96 -26.48
C ALA A 277 -2.06 2.74 -27.14
N LEU A 278 -1.38 1.65 -26.78
CA LEU A 278 -0.11 1.25 -27.40
C LEU A 278 -0.28 0.95 -28.90
N LYS A 279 -1.30 0.18 -29.29
CA LYS A 279 -1.60 -0.10 -30.71
C LYS A 279 -1.95 1.16 -31.51
N MET A 280 -2.68 2.11 -30.91
CA MET A 280 -2.99 3.39 -31.55
C MET A 280 -1.73 4.22 -31.78
N ARG A 281 -0.80 4.21 -30.81
CA ARG A 281 0.51 4.86 -30.94
C ARG A 281 1.32 4.26 -32.08
N GLU A 282 1.38 2.95 -32.20
CA GLU A 282 2.13 2.27 -33.27
C GLU A 282 1.60 2.62 -34.68
N LYS A 283 0.30 2.85 -34.81
CA LYS A 283 -0.34 3.19 -36.09
C LYS A 283 -0.16 4.65 -36.50
N ASN A 284 0.08 5.56 -35.56
CA ASN A 284 0.28 7.00 -35.80
C ASN A 284 1.59 7.51 -35.15
N PRO A 285 2.77 7.14 -35.67
CA PRO A 285 4.05 7.48 -35.06
C PRO A 285 4.42 8.98 -35.12
N THR A 286 3.73 9.82 -35.92
CA THR A 286 4.21 11.14 -36.36
C THR A 286 3.57 12.39 -35.74
N ASN A 287 2.63 12.29 -34.79
CA ASN A 287 1.96 13.49 -34.24
C ASN A 287 2.53 13.96 -32.89
N TRP A 288 3.85 14.14 -32.78
CA TRP A 288 4.47 14.73 -31.59
C TRP A 288 5.59 15.71 -31.95
N THR A 289 5.20 16.92 -32.35
CA THR A 289 6.00 18.15 -32.20
C THR A 289 5.21 19.12 -31.35
#